data_AF-A0A942AII7-F1
#
_entry.id   AF-A0A942AII7-F1
#
_cell.length_a   1.000
_cell.length_b   1.000
_cell.length_c   1.000
_cell.angle_alpha   90.00
_cell.angle_beta   90.00
_cell.angle_gamma   90.00
#
_symmetry.space_group_name_H-M   'P 1'
#
loop_
_entity.id
_entity.type
_entity.pdbx_description
1 polymer ?
#
loop_
_entity_poly.entity_id
_entity_poly.type
_entity_poly.pdbx_seq_one_letter_code
_entity_poly.pdbx_strand_id
1 'polypeptide(L)'
;MRLSKLLIGILLFIGSATYAQHSPQDTLTAYYYRYPQQAIKDAEALYRQAIKNNDTPLLIKSLILKTTFTLAIDHEDYPAILSEVEKYLSQETDSAGIAVINSYCAQLYAEYYNNNSYLINQRTPVTDYIPEDIASWSSNIFAEKIKKCVAASLLPARKLQETPLSAYKAILTSLTPADSLRPTLYDFLCYRAINILLQTNTPGFAEPSSDSPLLFAPADEFIATPIPAELKGR
;
A
#
# COMPACT_ATOMS: atom_id res chain seq x y z
N MET A 1 -26.15 -3.27 -3.81
CA MET A 1 -25.65 -3.69 -2.48
C MET A 1 -24.29 -3.04 -2.28
N ARG A 2 -24.13 -2.24 -1.22
CA ARG A 2 -23.05 -1.26 -1.04
C ARG A 2 -21.72 -1.94 -0.69
N LEU A 3 -20.73 -1.81 -1.58
CA LEU A 3 -19.36 -2.32 -1.40
C LEU A 3 -18.38 -1.23 -0.92
N SER A 4 -18.85 -0.28 -0.11
CA SER A 4 -18.04 0.83 0.43
C SER A 4 -17.08 0.41 1.55
N LYS A 5 -16.67 -0.87 1.62
CA LYS A 5 -15.86 -1.42 2.71
C LYS A 5 -14.46 -1.88 2.30
N LEU A 6 -14.08 -1.78 1.03
CA LEU A 6 -12.78 -2.28 0.55
C LEU A 6 -11.66 -1.23 0.46
N LEU A 7 -11.94 0.05 0.76
CA LEU A 7 -10.91 1.06 1.10
C LEU A 7 -10.76 1.29 2.62
N ILE A 8 -11.52 0.54 3.43
CA ILE A 8 -11.59 0.65 4.90
C ILE A 8 -10.75 -0.49 5.54
N GLY A 9 -9.55 -0.70 5.01
CA GLY A 9 -8.60 -1.70 5.52
C GLY A 9 -7.62 -1.16 6.57
N ILE A 10 -7.75 0.10 7.00
CA ILE A 10 -6.95 0.73 8.08
C ILE A 10 -7.88 1.54 9.04
N LEU A 11 -9.17 1.23 9.07
CA LEU A 11 -10.11 1.98 9.89
C LEU A 11 -11.17 1.04 10.45
N LEU A 12 -10.77 0.19 11.42
CA LEU A 12 -11.70 -0.47 12.36
C LEU A 12 -10.88 -1.23 13.42
N PHE A 13 -10.61 -0.59 14.55
CA PHE A 13 -10.71 -1.29 15.83
C PHE A 13 -11.73 -0.58 16.70
N ILE A 14 -12.79 -1.32 17.02
CA ILE A 14 -13.86 -0.91 17.91
C ILE A 14 -13.35 -1.11 19.34
N GLY A 15 -13.15 0.00 20.04
CA GLY A 15 -13.14 0.04 21.50
C GLY A 15 -14.36 0.83 21.95
N SER A 16 -15.33 0.15 22.54
CA SER A 16 -16.53 0.77 23.09
C SER A 16 -16.15 1.69 24.26
N ALA A 17 -16.09 3.00 24.00
CA ALA A 17 -16.29 4.03 25.01
C ALA A 17 -16.93 5.24 24.33
N THR A 18 -18.12 5.56 24.79
CA THR A 18 -18.94 6.70 24.40
C THR A 18 -18.18 8.02 24.56
N TYR A 19 -17.75 8.65 23.45
CA TYR A 19 -17.71 10.11 23.32
C TYR A 19 -17.86 10.49 21.83
N ALA A 20 -18.98 11.11 21.51
CA ALA A 20 -19.18 11.80 20.24
C ALA A 20 -18.37 13.10 20.24
N GLN A 21 -17.10 13.03 19.83
CA GLN A 21 -16.36 14.17 19.30
C GLN A 21 -16.03 13.84 17.84
N HIS A 22 -16.81 14.36 16.89
CA HIS A 22 -16.44 14.31 15.48
C HIS A 22 -15.17 15.15 15.28
N SER A 23 -14.10 14.54 14.79
CA SER A 23 -12.88 15.27 14.44
C SER A 23 -13.13 16.18 13.23
N PRO A 24 -12.43 17.32 13.09
CA PRO A 24 -12.42 18.10 11.84
C PRO A 24 -12.11 17.23 10.61
N GLN A 25 -11.27 16.19 10.78
CA GLN A 25 -10.93 15.24 9.72
C GLN A 25 -12.12 14.37 9.28
N ASP A 26 -12.98 13.96 10.23
CA ASP A 26 -14.18 13.18 9.93
C ASP A 26 -15.18 14.03 9.13
N THR A 27 -15.27 15.31 9.49
CA THR A 27 -16.14 16.28 8.80
C THR A 27 -15.67 16.54 7.37
N LEU A 28 -14.35 16.68 7.16
CA LEU A 28 -13.77 16.87 5.82
C LEU A 28 -13.93 15.63 4.96
N THR A 29 -13.70 14.45 5.53
CA THR A 29 -13.91 13.17 4.83
C THR A 29 -15.37 13.03 4.38
N ALA A 30 -16.32 13.30 5.25
CA ALA A 30 -17.75 13.27 4.93
C ALA A 30 -18.12 14.28 3.83
N TYR A 31 -17.53 15.49 3.85
CA TYR A 31 -17.69 16.48 2.80
C TYR A 31 -17.19 15.96 1.45
N TYR A 32 -16.00 15.37 1.40
CA TYR A 32 -15.43 14.84 0.16
C TYR A 32 -16.19 13.66 -0.41
N TYR A 33 -16.73 12.77 0.41
CA TYR A 33 -17.64 11.72 -0.09
C TYR A 33 -18.94 12.28 -0.69
N ARG A 34 -19.40 13.44 -0.22
CA ARG A 34 -20.56 14.13 -0.79
C ARG A 34 -20.22 14.91 -2.07
N TYR A 35 -18.98 15.37 -2.18
CA TYR A 35 -18.47 16.18 -3.29
C TYR A 35 -17.13 15.65 -3.83
N PRO A 36 -17.09 14.44 -4.43
CA PRO A 36 -15.83 13.78 -4.78
C PRO A 36 -15.05 14.54 -5.87
N GLN A 37 -15.74 15.21 -6.78
CA GLN A 37 -15.12 16.10 -7.77
C GLN A 37 -14.38 17.29 -7.13
N GLN A 38 -14.86 17.79 -5.98
CA GLN A 38 -14.14 18.82 -5.23
C GLN A 38 -12.90 18.24 -4.57
N ALA A 39 -12.99 17.03 -4.01
CA ALA A 39 -11.85 16.35 -3.43
C ALA A 39 -10.72 16.11 -4.43
N ILE A 40 -11.06 15.74 -5.68
CA ILE A 40 -10.08 15.58 -6.77
C ILE A 40 -9.42 16.91 -7.11
N LYS A 41 -10.18 18.00 -7.23
CA LYS A 41 -9.63 19.35 -7.48
C LYS A 41 -8.69 19.80 -6.37
N ASP A 42 -9.07 19.57 -5.12
CA ASP A 42 -8.25 19.89 -3.95
C ASP A 42 -6.98 19.03 -3.95
N ALA A 43 -7.07 17.74 -4.27
CA ALA A 43 -5.94 16.85 -4.42
C ALA A 43 -4.94 17.36 -5.47
N GLU A 44 -5.41 17.78 -6.64
CA GLU A 44 -4.55 18.36 -7.67
C GLU A 44 -3.89 19.67 -7.24
N ALA A 45 -4.58 20.49 -6.45
CA ALA A 45 -4.00 21.70 -5.88
C ALA A 45 -2.89 21.37 -4.87
N LEU A 46 -3.12 20.39 -3.99
CA LEU A 46 -2.11 19.88 -3.06
C LEU A 46 -0.92 19.27 -3.81
N TYR A 47 -1.16 18.54 -4.89
CA TYR A 47 -0.11 17.98 -5.74
C TYR A 47 0.79 19.08 -6.31
N ARG A 48 0.21 20.13 -6.92
CA ARG A 48 0.97 21.27 -7.47
C ARG A 48 1.77 21.98 -6.38
N GLN A 49 1.20 22.14 -5.20
CA GLN A 49 1.89 22.71 -4.05
C GLN A 49 3.07 21.84 -3.60
N ALA A 50 2.85 20.52 -3.52
CA ALA A 50 3.86 19.57 -3.11
C ALA A 50 5.07 19.55 -4.05
N ILE A 51 4.83 19.56 -5.37
CA ILE A 51 5.90 19.67 -6.37
C ILE A 51 6.67 20.99 -6.23
N LYS A 52 5.96 22.11 -6.08
CA LYS A 52 6.61 23.42 -5.93
C LYS A 52 7.51 23.50 -4.69
N ASN A 53 7.12 22.81 -3.62
CA ASN A 53 7.80 22.86 -2.33
C ASN A 53 8.76 21.69 -2.09
N ASN A 54 8.88 20.74 -3.03
CA ASN A 54 9.57 19.46 -2.84
C ASN A 54 9.09 18.71 -1.58
N ASP A 55 7.78 18.70 -1.35
CA ASP A 55 7.14 18.06 -0.19
C ASP A 55 6.58 16.68 -0.59
N THR A 56 7.45 15.67 -0.56
CA THR A 56 7.11 14.28 -0.91
C THR A 56 5.95 13.72 -0.05
N PRO A 57 5.89 13.89 1.28
CA PRO A 57 4.73 13.44 2.06
C PRO A 57 3.40 14.08 1.61
N LEU A 58 3.39 15.38 1.30
CA LEU A 58 2.20 16.04 0.78
C LEU A 58 1.83 15.58 -0.62
N LEU A 59 2.83 15.30 -1.47
CA LEU A 59 2.63 14.71 -2.79
C LEU A 59 1.91 13.38 -2.65
N ILE A 60 2.42 12.47 -1.83
CA ILE A 60 1.82 11.14 -1.63
C ILE A 60 0.41 11.27 -1.06
N LYS A 61 0.17 12.18 -0.13
CA LYS A 61 -1.18 12.49 0.39
C LYS A 61 -2.14 12.89 -0.73
N SER A 62 -1.68 13.74 -1.64
CA SER A 62 -2.48 14.18 -2.78
C SER A 62 -2.83 13.02 -3.73
N LEU A 63 -1.89 12.09 -3.97
CA LEU A 63 -2.14 10.90 -4.77
C LEU A 63 -3.21 10.01 -4.13
N ILE A 64 -3.08 9.72 -2.83
CA ILE A 64 -4.05 8.92 -2.09
C ILE A 64 -5.43 9.56 -2.14
N LEU A 65 -5.51 10.88 -1.94
CA LEU A 65 -6.77 11.63 -1.97
C LEU A 65 -7.42 11.55 -3.35
N LYS A 66 -6.65 11.81 -4.42
CA LYS A 66 -7.13 11.75 -5.80
C LYS A 66 -7.63 10.34 -6.13
N THR A 67 -6.81 9.32 -5.91
CA THR A 67 -7.19 7.91 -6.13
C THR A 67 -8.47 7.55 -5.40
N THR A 68 -8.56 7.86 -4.10
CA THR A 68 -9.72 7.51 -3.27
C THR A 68 -11.01 8.06 -3.86
N PHE A 69 -11.02 9.33 -4.27
CA PHE A 69 -12.23 9.98 -4.73
C PHE A 69 -12.50 9.79 -6.22
N THR A 70 -11.49 9.53 -7.05
CA THR A 70 -11.69 9.06 -8.43
C THR A 70 -12.37 7.69 -8.41
N LEU A 71 -11.85 6.73 -7.63
CA LEU A 71 -12.43 5.39 -7.53
C LEU A 71 -13.79 5.36 -6.82
N ALA A 72 -14.11 6.37 -6.01
CA ALA A 72 -15.44 6.53 -5.44
C ALA A 72 -16.48 7.00 -6.47
N ILE A 73 -16.05 7.60 -7.58
CA ILE A 73 -16.92 8.01 -8.69
C ILE A 73 -17.06 6.85 -9.67
N ASP A 74 -15.93 6.32 -10.14
CA ASP A 74 -15.90 5.22 -11.11
C ASP A 74 -14.77 4.23 -10.78
N HIS A 75 -15.15 2.98 -10.56
CA HIS A 75 -14.18 1.91 -10.31
C HIS A 75 -13.46 1.46 -11.59
N GLU A 76 -13.98 1.76 -12.77
CA GLU A 76 -13.35 1.42 -14.05
C GLU A 76 -12.06 2.24 -14.30
N ASP A 77 -11.88 3.37 -13.60
CA ASP A 77 -10.67 4.21 -13.66
C ASP A 77 -9.43 3.58 -12.99
N TYR A 78 -9.56 2.44 -12.32
CA TYR A 78 -8.48 1.82 -11.56
C TYR A 78 -7.17 1.60 -12.36
N PRO A 79 -7.19 1.07 -13.60
CA PRO A 79 -5.98 0.93 -14.40
C PRO A 79 -5.31 2.27 -14.74
N ALA A 80 -6.10 3.31 -14.99
CA ALA A 80 -5.58 4.65 -15.27
C ALA A 80 -4.92 5.25 -14.02
N ILE A 81 -5.54 5.07 -12.84
CA ILE A 81 -4.97 5.47 -11.56
C ILE A 81 -3.65 4.75 -11.27
N LEU A 82 -3.58 3.43 -11.48
CA LEU A 82 -2.34 2.67 -11.32
C LEU A 82 -1.22 3.26 -12.21
N SER A 83 -1.52 3.48 -13.49
CA SER A 83 -0.58 4.07 -14.45
C SER A 83 -0.12 5.47 -14.02
N GLU A 84 -1.03 6.28 -13.46
CA GLU A 84 -0.70 7.61 -12.94
C GLU A 84 0.26 7.54 -11.75
N VAL A 85 -0.02 6.65 -10.78
CA VAL A 85 0.85 6.46 -9.61
C VAL A 85 2.22 5.92 -10.00
N GLU A 86 2.30 4.99 -10.96
CA GLU A 86 3.58 4.52 -11.51
C GLU A 86 4.37 5.62 -12.21
N LYS A 87 3.69 6.52 -12.92
CA LYS A 87 4.33 7.69 -13.52
C LYS A 87 4.94 8.59 -12.44
N TYR A 88 4.22 8.86 -11.35
CA TYR A 88 4.80 9.62 -10.24
C TYR A 88 5.97 8.91 -9.57
N LEU A 89 5.88 7.59 -9.40
CA LEU A 89 6.98 6.78 -8.89
C LEU A 89 8.25 6.94 -9.74
N SER A 90 8.11 6.97 -11.07
CA SER A 90 9.25 7.13 -12.00
C SER A 90 9.90 8.52 -11.95
N GLN A 91 9.20 9.52 -11.38
CA GLN A 91 9.67 10.90 -11.27
C GLN A 91 10.20 11.24 -9.88
N GLU A 92 9.89 10.42 -8.87
CA GLU A 92 10.35 10.63 -7.50
C GLU A 92 11.85 10.36 -7.38
N THR A 93 12.54 11.21 -6.64
CA THR A 93 13.99 11.15 -6.42
C THR A 93 14.33 10.94 -4.95
N ASP A 94 13.43 11.30 -4.03
CA ASP A 94 13.61 10.99 -2.63
C ASP A 94 13.42 9.49 -2.39
N SER A 95 14.48 8.79 -2.01
CA SER A 95 14.44 7.34 -1.84
C SER A 95 13.50 6.85 -0.72
N ALA A 96 13.14 7.69 0.27
CA ALA A 96 12.10 7.34 1.23
C ALA A 96 10.70 7.49 0.62
N GLY A 97 10.48 8.53 -0.18
CA GLY A 97 9.33 8.70 -1.08
C GLY A 97 9.12 7.52 -2.01
N ILE A 98 10.17 7.10 -2.73
CA ILE A 98 10.15 5.93 -3.60
C ILE A 98 9.67 4.69 -2.84
N ALA A 99 10.15 4.47 -1.62
CA ALA A 99 9.74 3.34 -0.80
C ALA A 99 8.24 3.40 -0.44
N VAL A 100 7.75 4.57 -0.01
CA VAL A 100 6.33 4.77 0.35
C VAL A 100 5.42 4.64 -0.88
N ILE A 101 5.80 5.22 -2.02
CA ILE A 101 5.03 5.11 -3.26
C ILE A 101 5.01 3.65 -3.74
N ASN A 102 6.11 2.90 -3.63
CA ASN A 102 6.10 1.46 -3.91
C ASN A 102 5.17 0.67 -2.98
N SER A 103 5.11 1.01 -1.69
CA SER A 103 4.13 0.40 -0.77
C SER A 103 2.70 0.72 -1.19
N TYR A 104 2.45 1.92 -1.70
CA TYR A 104 1.15 2.31 -2.21
C TYR A 104 0.80 1.59 -3.52
N CYS A 105 1.73 1.50 -4.48
CA CYS A 105 1.55 0.69 -5.69
C CYS A 105 1.23 -0.76 -5.35
N ALA A 106 1.97 -1.38 -4.42
CA ALA A 106 1.71 -2.74 -3.97
C ALA A 106 0.28 -2.92 -3.45
N GLN A 107 -0.20 -1.97 -2.65
CA GLN A 107 -1.58 -1.95 -2.16
C GLN A 107 -2.58 -1.85 -3.32
N LEU A 108 -2.37 -0.94 -4.28
CA LEU A 108 -3.28 -0.77 -5.41
C LEU A 108 -3.35 -2.02 -6.29
N TYR A 109 -2.21 -2.66 -6.57
CA TYR A 109 -2.20 -3.92 -7.31
C TYR A 109 -2.91 -5.05 -6.57
N ALA A 110 -2.70 -5.16 -5.26
CA ALA A 110 -3.37 -6.16 -4.42
C ALA A 110 -4.88 -5.95 -4.39
N GLU A 111 -5.34 -4.71 -4.23
CA GLU A 111 -6.76 -4.36 -4.26
C GLU A 111 -7.39 -4.64 -5.62
N TYR A 112 -6.76 -4.22 -6.73
CA TYR A 112 -7.25 -4.52 -8.08
C TYR A 112 -7.38 -6.02 -8.30
N TYR A 113 -6.34 -6.79 -7.94
CA TYR A 113 -6.35 -8.23 -8.05
C TYR A 113 -7.48 -8.83 -7.21
N ASN A 114 -7.60 -8.45 -5.94
CA ASN A 114 -8.61 -8.99 -5.02
C ASN A 114 -10.03 -8.73 -5.52
N ASN A 115 -10.30 -7.51 -5.99
CA ASN A 115 -11.60 -7.11 -6.54
C ASN A 115 -11.97 -7.89 -7.82
N ASN A 116 -10.98 -8.35 -8.59
CA ASN A 116 -11.18 -9.05 -9.87
C ASN A 116 -10.73 -10.52 -9.83
N SER A 117 -10.44 -11.05 -8.64
CA SER A 117 -9.75 -12.33 -8.45
C SER A 117 -10.47 -13.50 -9.09
N TYR A 118 -11.81 -13.50 -9.08
CA TYR A 118 -12.63 -14.53 -9.72
C TYR A 118 -12.30 -14.67 -11.22
N LEU A 119 -12.23 -13.57 -11.96
CA LEU A 119 -11.93 -13.57 -13.39
C LEU A 119 -10.45 -13.77 -13.65
N ILE A 120 -9.59 -13.13 -12.86
CA ILE A 120 -8.12 -13.21 -13.04
C ILE A 120 -7.64 -14.66 -12.83
N ASN A 121 -8.18 -15.38 -11.85
CA ASN A 121 -7.77 -16.75 -11.55
C ASN A 121 -8.23 -17.79 -12.57
N GLN A 122 -9.13 -17.43 -13.48
CA GLN A 122 -9.52 -18.30 -14.59
C GLN A 122 -8.58 -18.16 -15.80
N ARG A 123 -7.65 -17.21 -15.77
CA ARG A 123 -6.73 -16.94 -16.90
C ARG A 123 -5.54 -17.89 -16.85
N THR A 124 -5.08 -18.29 -18.03
CA THR A 124 -3.84 -19.05 -18.18
C THR A 124 -2.66 -18.20 -17.72
N PRO A 125 -1.74 -18.74 -16.90
CA PRO A 125 -0.50 -18.06 -16.56
C PRO A 125 0.30 -17.65 -17.80
N VAL A 126 0.87 -16.45 -17.77
CA VAL A 126 1.69 -15.92 -18.88
C VAL A 126 3.09 -15.67 -18.34
N THR A 127 4.10 -16.27 -18.96
CA THR A 127 5.50 -16.22 -18.48
C THR A 127 6.43 -15.45 -19.40
N ASP A 128 6.08 -15.34 -20.68
CA ASP A 128 7.04 -14.90 -21.72
C ASP A 128 6.99 -13.38 -21.97
N TYR A 129 5.90 -12.72 -21.57
CA TYR A 129 5.73 -11.27 -21.67
C TYR A 129 4.71 -10.75 -20.63
N ILE A 130 4.69 -9.44 -20.44
CA ILE A 130 3.69 -8.75 -19.63
C ILE A 130 2.78 -7.95 -20.58
N PRO A 131 1.47 -8.22 -20.65
CA PRO A 131 0.55 -7.41 -21.45
C PRO A 131 0.58 -5.94 -21.02
N GLU A 132 0.36 -5.02 -21.96
CA GLU A 132 0.29 -3.58 -21.64
C GLU A 132 -0.95 -3.26 -20.80
N ASP A 133 -2.09 -3.86 -21.15
CA ASP A 133 -3.33 -3.68 -20.41
C ASP A 133 -3.37 -4.55 -19.15
N ILE A 134 -3.43 -3.89 -17.99
CA ILE A 134 -3.54 -4.51 -16.66
C ILE A 134 -4.80 -5.38 -16.57
N ALA A 135 -5.89 -4.99 -17.26
CA ALA A 135 -7.13 -5.78 -17.26
C ALA A 135 -6.95 -7.13 -17.96
N SER A 136 -5.86 -7.36 -18.69
CA SER A 136 -5.51 -8.63 -19.35
C SER A 136 -4.49 -9.48 -18.57
N TRP A 137 -4.00 -9.01 -17.42
CA TRP A 137 -2.98 -9.72 -16.65
C TRP A 137 -3.50 -11.02 -16.01
N SER A 138 -2.65 -12.05 -16.00
CA SER A 138 -2.87 -13.29 -15.28
C SER A 138 -2.45 -13.17 -13.81
N SER A 139 -2.91 -14.09 -12.96
CA SER A 139 -2.67 -14.06 -11.51
C SER A 139 -1.17 -14.06 -11.14
N ASN A 140 -0.32 -14.75 -11.91
CA ASN A 140 1.11 -14.78 -11.68
C ASN A 140 1.79 -13.42 -11.96
N ILE A 141 1.30 -12.65 -12.94
CA ILE A 141 1.83 -11.31 -13.21
C ILE A 141 1.51 -10.36 -12.04
N PHE A 142 0.27 -10.41 -11.53
CA PHE A 142 -0.10 -9.65 -10.34
C PHE A 142 0.75 -10.04 -9.12
N ALA A 143 0.92 -11.33 -8.86
CA ALA A 143 1.73 -11.82 -7.74
C ALA A 143 3.17 -11.27 -7.81
N GLU A 144 3.81 -11.36 -8.98
CA GLU A 144 5.17 -10.87 -9.17
C GLU A 144 5.28 -9.35 -9.08
N LYS A 145 4.28 -8.61 -9.61
CA LYS A 145 4.26 -7.14 -9.49
C LYS A 145 4.12 -6.71 -8.05
N ILE A 146 3.21 -7.32 -7.28
CA ILE A 146 3.01 -7.05 -5.86
C ILE A 146 4.28 -7.35 -5.08
N LYS A 147 4.91 -8.52 -5.29
CA LYS A 147 6.20 -8.87 -4.65
C LYS A 147 7.29 -7.84 -4.94
N LYS A 148 7.44 -7.41 -6.19
CA LYS A 148 8.43 -6.40 -6.58
C LYS A 148 8.19 -5.06 -5.90
N CYS A 149 6.95 -4.57 -5.90
CA CYS A 149 6.61 -3.32 -5.22
C CYS A 149 6.80 -3.43 -3.70
N VAL A 150 6.42 -4.55 -3.08
CA VAL A 150 6.66 -4.79 -1.65
C VAL A 150 8.17 -4.79 -1.34
N ALA A 151 8.98 -5.53 -2.09
CA ALA A 151 10.43 -5.56 -1.88
C ALA A 151 11.05 -4.16 -2.04
N ALA A 152 10.67 -3.42 -3.08
CA ALA A 152 11.13 -2.06 -3.30
C ALA A 152 10.68 -1.09 -2.19
N SER A 153 9.53 -1.33 -1.57
CA SER A 153 9.04 -0.50 -0.46
C SER A 153 9.87 -0.64 0.83
N LEU A 154 10.77 -1.62 0.90
CA LEU A 154 11.64 -1.84 2.06
C LEU A 154 13.07 -1.36 1.81
N LEU A 155 13.33 -0.70 0.68
CA LEU A 155 14.65 -0.21 0.28
C LEU A 155 14.67 1.32 0.13
N PRO A 156 15.76 2.00 0.53
CA PRO A 156 16.94 1.46 1.21
C PRO A 156 16.73 1.38 2.73
N ALA A 157 16.88 0.18 3.31
CA ALA A 157 16.54 -0.11 4.70
C ALA A 157 17.15 0.87 5.72
N ARG A 158 18.45 1.18 5.64
CA ARG A 158 19.13 2.09 6.57
C ARG A 158 18.46 3.47 6.62
N LYS A 159 18.20 4.09 5.47
CA LYS A 159 17.56 5.41 5.42
C LYS A 159 16.16 5.36 6.02
N LEU A 160 15.40 4.31 5.73
CA LEU A 160 14.04 4.13 6.25
C LEU A 160 14.03 3.96 7.78
N GLN A 161 15.04 3.28 8.33
CA GLN A 161 15.23 3.12 9.78
C GLN A 161 15.64 4.44 10.45
N GLU A 162 16.41 5.28 9.76
CA GLU A 162 16.81 6.61 10.24
C GLU A 162 15.70 7.66 10.07
N THR A 163 14.68 7.38 9.26
CA THR A 163 13.58 8.29 8.99
C THR A 163 12.50 8.13 10.06
N PRO A 164 12.23 9.15 10.90
CA PRO A 164 11.17 9.07 11.88
C PRO A 164 9.81 9.06 11.18
N LEU A 165 8.89 8.20 11.65
CA LEU A 165 7.54 8.07 11.07
C LEU A 165 6.79 9.42 11.05
N SER A 166 7.07 10.30 12.01
CA SER A 166 6.49 11.64 12.09
C SER A 166 6.79 12.53 10.87
N ALA A 167 7.86 12.27 10.11
CA ALA A 167 8.15 12.96 8.86
C ALA A 167 7.04 12.72 7.80
N TYR A 168 6.34 11.59 7.88
CA TYR A 168 5.24 11.21 6.98
C TYR A 168 3.87 11.38 7.63
N LYS A 169 3.74 12.16 8.73
CA LYS A 169 2.45 12.37 9.43
C LYS A 169 1.29 12.80 8.52
N ALA A 170 1.59 13.48 7.40
CA ALA A 170 0.58 13.96 6.45
C ALA A 170 -0.26 12.82 5.85
N ILE A 171 0.31 11.62 5.73
CA ILE A 171 -0.33 10.42 5.17
C ILE A 171 -0.79 9.42 6.25
N LEU A 172 -0.55 9.72 7.54
CA LEU A 172 -0.99 8.90 8.66
C LEU A 172 -2.39 9.38 9.08
N THR A 173 -3.43 8.69 8.63
CA THR A 173 -4.83 9.08 8.87
C THR A 173 -5.31 8.79 10.29
N SER A 174 -4.63 7.91 11.05
CA SER A 174 -4.95 7.65 12.45
C SER A 174 -3.72 7.08 13.15
N LEU A 175 -3.02 7.89 13.95
CA LEU A 175 -2.02 7.33 14.85
C LEU A 175 -2.75 6.58 15.98
N THR A 176 -2.53 5.27 16.03
CA THR A 176 -2.95 4.41 17.13
C THR A 176 -1.86 4.38 18.20
N PRO A 177 -2.16 4.00 19.45
CA PRO A 177 -1.12 3.77 20.47
C PRO A 177 -0.04 2.79 19.99
N ALA A 178 -0.39 1.85 19.10
CA ALA A 178 0.55 0.91 18.49
C ALA A 178 1.57 1.57 17.55
N ASP A 179 1.35 2.81 17.09
CA ASP A 179 2.34 3.53 16.29
C ASP A 179 3.49 4.05 17.13
N SER A 180 3.31 4.16 18.45
CA SER A 180 4.42 4.33 19.39
C SER A 180 5.40 3.16 19.35
N LEU A 181 4.96 1.98 18.88
CA LEU A 181 5.77 0.78 18.71
C LEU A 181 6.44 0.70 17.33
N ARG A 182 6.22 1.68 16.44
CA ARG A 182 6.79 1.75 15.08
C ARG A 182 7.39 3.13 14.84
N PRO A 183 8.47 3.50 15.55
CA PRO A 183 9.00 4.86 15.52
C PRO A 183 9.58 5.25 14.15
N THR A 184 9.99 4.27 13.34
CA THR A 184 10.65 4.50 12.05
C THR A 184 9.71 4.25 10.87
N LEU A 185 10.02 4.87 9.74
CA LEU A 185 9.32 4.60 8.49
C LEU A 185 9.50 3.15 8.04
N TYR A 186 10.66 2.54 8.34
CA TYR A 186 10.92 1.14 8.03
C TYR A 186 9.94 0.19 8.75
N ASP A 187 9.73 0.38 10.06
CA ASP A 187 8.82 -0.47 10.85
C ASP A 187 7.38 -0.38 10.32
N PHE A 188 6.97 0.83 9.95
CA PHE A 188 5.66 1.07 9.34
C PHE A 188 5.52 0.36 7.98
N LEU A 189 6.54 0.45 7.12
CA LEU A 189 6.52 -0.17 5.80
C LEU A 189 6.61 -1.70 5.87
N CYS A 190 7.38 -2.26 6.81
CA CYS A 190 7.40 -3.70 7.09
C CYS A 190 6.02 -4.21 7.51
N TYR A 191 5.36 -3.51 8.44
CA TYR A 191 4.00 -3.87 8.85
C TYR A 191 3.01 -3.81 7.67
N ARG A 192 3.10 -2.78 6.83
CA ARG A 192 2.28 -2.69 5.60
C ARG A 192 2.57 -3.82 4.62
N ALA A 193 3.85 -4.13 4.38
CA ALA A 193 4.26 -5.21 3.50
C ALA A 193 3.64 -6.55 3.93
N ILE A 194 3.71 -6.88 5.23
CA ILE A 194 3.08 -8.09 5.78
C ILE A 194 1.57 -8.09 5.52
N ASN A 195 0.87 -7.00 5.82
CA ASN A 195 -0.57 -6.92 5.61
C ASN A 195 -0.96 -7.07 4.14
N ILE A 196 -0.24 -6.42 3.23
CA ILE A 196 -0.48 -6.53 1.78
C ILE A 196 -0.32 -7.98 1.34
N LEU A 197 0.77 -8.65 1.74
CA LEU A 197 1.02 -10.03 1.36
C LEU A 197 -0.02 -11.00 1.94
N LEU A 198 -0.41 -10.84 3.20
CA LEU A 198 -1.42 -11.69 3.85
C LEU A 198 -2.83 -11.49 3.28
N GLN A 199 -3.18 -10.28 2.87
CA GLN A 199 -4.50 -9.96 2.32
C GLN A 199 -4.61 -10.28 0.81
N THR A 200 -3.50 -10.60 0.15
CA THR A 200 -3.49 -10.88 -1.27
C THR A 200 -3.72 -12.37 -1.53
N ASN A 201 -4.95 -12.72 -1.92
CA ASN A 201 -5.34 -14.10 -2.23
C ASN A 201 -4.83 -14.56 -3.61
N THR A 202 -3.55 -14.37 -3.95
CA THR A 202 -3.01 -14.92 -5.21
C THR A 202 -2.53 -16.36 -5.03
N PRO A 203 -2.79 -17.27 -6.00
CA PRO A 203 -2.26 -18.63 -5.99
C PRO A 203 -0.72 -18.71 -5.90
N GLY A 204 0.00 -17.62 -6.21
CA GLY A 204 1.46 -17.51 -6.09
C GLY A 204 1.98 -17.03 -4.73
N PHE A 205 1.07 -16.76 -3.78
CA PHE A 205 1.33 -16.60 -2.34
C PHE A 205 0.88 -17.81 -1.52
N ALA A 206 0.47 -18.90 -2.18
CA ALA A 206 0.28 -20.18 -1.50
C ALA A 206 1.52 -20.45 -0.65
N GLU A 207 1.29 -20.64 0.65
CA GLU A 207 2.30 -20.67 1.68
C GLU A 207 3.52 -21.47 1.17
N PRO A 208 4.76 -20.94 1.26
CA PRO A 208 5.88 -21.86 1.26
C PRO A 208 5.52 -22.86 2.35
N SER A 209 5.42 -24.14 2.01
CA SER A 209 5.17 -25.21 2.98
C SER A 209 6.15 -24.99 4.12
N SER A 210 5.67 -24.40 5.21
CA SER A 210 6.48 -23.96 6.33
C SER A 210 6.72 -25.17 7.23
N ASP A 211 7.09 -26.29 6.61
CA ASP A 211 7.47 -27.53 7.29
C ASP A 211 8.90 -27.44 7.80
N SER A 212 9.56 -26.27 7.71
CA SER A 212 10.86 -26.07 8.30
C SER A 212 10.72 -26.11 9.82
N PRO A 213 11.17 -27.19 10.50
CA PRO A 213 11.01 -27.32 11.95
C PRO A 213 11.72 -26.19 12.70
N LEU A 214 12.69 -25.56 12.02
CA LEU A 214 13.48 -24.42 12.47
C LEU A 214 12.65 -23.15 12.69
N LEU A 215 11.54 -22.94 11.96
CA LEU A 215 10.67 -21.77 12.16
C LEU A 215 9.94 -21.81 13.50
N PHE A 216 9.83 -23.00 14.10
CA PHE A 216 9.18 -23.25 15.39
C PHE A 216 10.17 -23.74 16.44
N ALA A 217 11.48 -23.64 16.17
CA ALA A 217 12.51 -24.03 17.10
C ALA A 217 12.59 -23.07 18.30
N PRO A 218 13.17 -23.50 19.43
CA PRO A 218 13.53 -22.61 20.53
C PRO A 218 14.31 -21.38 20.06
N ALA A 219 14.13 -20.25 20.75
CA ALA A 219 14.59 -18.94 20.28
C ALA A 219 16.11 -18.88 20.02
N ASP A 220 16.90 -19.57 20.82
CA ASP A 220 18.35 -19.72 20.67
C ASP A 220 18.74 -20.45 19.38
N GLU A 221 17.98 -21.46 18.98
CA GLU A 221 18.17 -22.22 17.74
C GLU A 221 17.67 -21.45 16.51
N PHE A 222 16.53 -20.75 16.64
CA PHE A 222 15.99 -19.89 15.59
C PHE A 222 16.94 -18.73 15.25
N ILE A 223 17.47 -18.03 16.26
CA ILE A 223 18.39 -16.89 16.05
C ILE A 223 19.72 -17.35 15.44
N ALA A 224 20.18 -18.56 15.75
CA ALA A 224 21.40 -19.13 15.19
C ALA A 224 21.24 -19.59 13.73
N THR A 225 20.00 -19.66 13.22
CA THR A 225 19.72 -20.17 11.88
C THR A 225 20.17 -19.15 10.82
N PRO A 226 21.02 -19.55 9.86
CA PRO A 226 21.42 -18.66 8.78
C PRO A 226 20.22 -18.29 7.92
N ILE A 227 20.00 -16.98 7.72
CA ILE A 227 18.92 -16.48 6.86
C ILE A 227 19.03 -17.19 5.48
N PRO A 228 17.94 -17.83 5.01
CA PRO A 228 17.90 -18.51 3.72
C PRO A 228 18.45 -17.63 2.60
N ALA A 229 19.17 -18.24 1.66
CA ALA A 229 19.81 -17.51 0.57
C ALA A 229 18.78 -16.75 -0.29
N GLU A 230 17.53 -17.21 -0.34
CA GLU A 230 16.44 -16.51 -1.05
C GLU A 230 15.99 -15.22 -0.35
N LEU A 231 16.25 -15.08 0.95
CA LEU A 231 15.87 -13.92 1.78
C LEU A 231 17.04 -12.94 2.03
N LYS A 232 18.26 -13.35 1.69
CA LYS A 232 19.43 -12.44 1.66
C LYS A 232 19.35 -11.64 0.36
N GLY A 233 18.80 -10.42 0.46
CA GLY A 233 18.52 -9.53 -0.66
C GLY A 233 19.63 -9.45 -1.71
N ARG A 234 19.21 -9.44 -2.98
CA ARG A 234 19.97 -8.86 -4.10
C ARG A 234 19.83 -7.35 -4.08
#